data_AF-A0A975QKR9-F1
#
_entry.id   AF-A0A975QKR9-F1
#
_cell.length_a   1.000
_cell.length_b   1.000
_cell.length_c   1.000
_cell.angle_alpha   90.00
_cell.angle_beta   90.00
_cell.angle_gamma   90.00
#
_symmetry.space_group_name_H-M   'P 1'
#
loop_
_entity.id
_entity.type
_entity.pdbx_description
1 polymer ?
#
loop_
_entity_poly.entity_id
_entity_poly.type
_entity_poly.pdbx_seq_one_letter_code
_entity_poly.pdbx_strand_id
1 'polypeptide(L)'
;MQRRSLAIATGVAVLTLLIAVPALWPRPNTPEIEHVTSADLGIRAPGTLDETGEFEDLQVDPDLRATDLLHTQGRVLASVPGGVAAIQHPEGTQRWSYQVADTEPDVGVTPQGDAVVITYPVPTRWGRERLQEVVLDMDTGERLHSELLAPGTSVAVNLGHADTRVLVEETIQGQDRESGETLWEIDPHSWCVDAQTPVRDLSLVADGDQTYLSVVCDDPDEAHLAALSGDRVEWELEFTAANGTAPELLVIGDELRRGIDHDPVARAVKGDFGTAHRYVELRHGRSAFPPELESSALEEYVHRPSEVPSEPVEVFVMGSLDVVESHVLHQTVRSQLDQQVLSREDLSSDLFVTGDDEDRLLRPHDTLRYYSDLARINLREALEGIER
;
A
#
# COMPACT_ATOMS: atom_id res chain seq x y z
N MET A 1 88.44 -30.25 -27.91
CA MET A 1 87.69 -30.37 -29.18
C MET A 1 86.26 -30.00 -28.92
N GLN A 2 85.86 -28.83 -29.41
CA GLN A 2 84.52 -28.26 -29.31
C GLN A 2 83.59 -28.92 -30.33
N ARG A 3 82.35 -29.24 -29.93
CA ARG A 3 81.20 -29.26 -30.84
C ARG A 3 80.09 -28.43 -30.21
N ARG A 4 79.93 -27.22 -30.74
CA ARG A 4 78.78 -26.34 -30.51
C ARG A 4 77.66 -26.81 -31.44
N SER A 5 76.53 -27.21 -30.88
CA SER A 5 75.28 -27.37 -31.62
C SER A 5 74.45 -26.13 -31.40
N LEU A 6 74.28 -25.35 -32.47
CA LEU A 6 73.48 -24.15 -32.56
C LEU A 6 72.04 -24.59 -32.88
N ALA A 7 71.10 -24.44 -31.94
CA ALA A 7 69.67 -24.60 -32.23
C ALA A 7 69.11 -23.23 -32.60
N ILE A 8 68.64 -23.12 -33.83
CA ILE A 8 68.02 -21.93 -34.43
C ILE A 8 66.60 -21.84 -33.86
N ALA A 9 66.33 -20.82 -33.06
CA ALA A 9 64.99 -20.47 -32.59
C ALA A 9 64.30 -19.62 -33.66
N THR A 10 63.46 -20.24 -34.47
CA THR A 10 62.58 -19.57 -35.43
C THR A 10 61.37 -19.02 -34.67
N GLY A 11 61.43 -17.75 -34.29
CA GLY A 11 60.28 -17.03 -33.73
C GLY A 11 59.27 -16.74 -34.83
N VAL A 12 58.11 -17.39 -34.77
CA VAL A 12 56.92 -16.99 -35.53
C VAL A 12 56.21 -15.92 -34.69
N ALA A 13 56.36 -14.67 -35.09
CA ALA A 13 55.56 -13.57 -34.57
C ALA A 13 54.14 -13.71 -35.13
N VAL A 14 53.22 -14.26 -34.34
CA VAL A 14 51.78 -14.17 -34.61
C VAL A 14 51.36 -12.74 -34.29
N LEU A 15 51.22 -11.93 -35.33
CA LEU A 15 50.64 -10.59 -35.25
C LEU A 15 49.13 -10.75 -35.07
N THR A 16 48.65 -10.79 -33.82
CA THR A 16 47.22 -10.78 -33.51
C THR A 16 46.68 -9.40 -33.87
N LEU A 17 46.08 -9.30 -35.05
CA LEU A 17 45.31 -8.14 -35.48
C LEU A 17 44.07 -8.05 -34.58
N LEU A 18 44.16 -7.26 -33.50
CA LEU A 18 43.00 -6.80 -32.73
C LEU A 18 42.19 -5.88 -33.65
N ILE A 19 41.33 -6.48 -34.47
CA ILE A 19 40.23 -5.76 -35.09
C ILE A 19 39.32 -5.36 -33.94
N ALA A 20 39.43 -4.10 -33.51
CA ALA A 20 38.41 -3.46 -32.70
C ALA A 20 37.15 -3.40 -33.55
N VAL A 21 36.34 -4.47 -33.49
CA VAL A 21 34.95 -4.39 -33.90
C VAL A 21 34.32 -3.42 -32.90
N PRO A 22 33.87 -2.21 -33.30
CA PRO A 22 33.04 -1.43 -32.40
C PRO A 22 31.85 -2.33 -32.10
N ALA A 23 31.76 -2.81 -30.86
CA ALA A 23 30.62 -3.58 -30.41
C ALA A 23 29.39 -2.69 -30.62
N LEU A 24 28.69 -2.92 -31.74
CA LEU A 24 27.34 -2.45 -32.02
C LEU A 24 26.42 -3.24 -31.09
N TRP A 25 26.62 -3.07 -29.79
CA TRP A 25 25.67 -3.55 -28.81
C TRP A 25 24.56 -2.50 -28.78
N PRO A 26 23.29 -2.92 -28.94
CA PRO A 26 22.18 -2.00 -28.77
C PRO A 26 22.34 -1.35 -27.40
N ARG A 27 22.27 -0.01 -27.36
CA ARG A 27 22.17 0.67 -26.07
C ARG A 27 20.91 0.11 -25.41
N PRO A 28 20.96 -0.29 -24.13
CA PRO A 28 19.73 -0.62 -23.42
C PRO A 28 18.79 0.57 -23.59
N ASN A 29 17.58 0.31 -24.06
CA ASN A 29 16.56 1.34 -24.21
C ASN A 29 16.19 1.77 -22.79
N THR A 30 16.66 2.94 -22.37
CA THR A 30 16.14 3.58 -21.17
C THR A 30 14.66 3.84 -21.42
N PRO A 31 13.76 3.50 -20.46
CA PRO A 31 12.35 3.79 -20.62
C PRO A 31 12.13 5.27 -20.96
N GLU A 32 11.23 5.54 -21.89
CA GLU A 32 10.79 6.91 -22.15
C GLU A 32 9.92 7.37 -20.98
N ILE A 33 10.15 8.59 -20.49
CA ILE A 33 9.44 9.14 -19.34
C ILE A 33 8.64 10.35 -19.83
N GLU A 34 7.33 10.28 -19.70
CA GLU A 34 6.44 11.43 -19.85
C GLU A 34 6.17 12.01 -18.46
N HIS A 35 6.64 13.24 -18.23
CA HIS A 35 6.51 13.93 -16.96
C HIS A 35 5.94 15.32 -17.21
N VAL A 36 4.76 15.57 -16.66
CA VAL A 36 4.05 16.85 -16.77
C VAL A 36 3.81 17.37 -15.36
N THR A 37 4.36 18.54 -15.04
CA THR A 37 4.15 19.20 -13.74
C THR A 37 2.92 20.09 -13.75
N SER A 38 2.43 20.47 -12.58
CA SER A 38 1.33 21.44 -12.46
C SER A 38 1.69 22.80 -13.09
N ALA A 39 2.97 23.20 -13.00
CA ALA A 39 3.49 24.41 -13.62
C ALA A 39 3.42 24.36 -15.16
N ASP A 40 3.69 23.21 -15.77
CA ASP A 40 3.58 23.01 -17.22
C ASP A 40 2.13 23.19 -17.71
N LEU A 41 1.16 22.80 -16.88
CA LEU A 41 -0.27 22.99 -17.12
C LEU A 41 -0.79 24.38 -16.70
N GLY A 42 0.07 25.23 -16.13
CA GLY A 42 -0.31 26.56 -15.64
C GLY A 42 -1.19 26.55 -14.38
N ILE A 43 -1.23 25.42 -13.66
CA ILE A 43 -2.01 25.24 -12.43
C ILE A 43 -1.19 25.75 -11.25
N ARG A 44 -1.78 26.60 -10.41
CA ARG A 44 -1.10 27.25 -9.27
C ARG A 44 -1.74 27.02 -7.91
N ALA A 45 -3.01 26.62 -7.88
CA ALA A 45 -3.71 26.30 -6.64
C ALA A 45 -3.37 24.85 -6.23
N PRO A 46 -3.25 24.51 -4.93
CA PRO A 46 -2.93 23.16 -4.46
C PRO A 46 -4.01 22.10 -4.78
N GLY A 47 -5.21 22.52 -5.21
CA GLY A 47 -6.26 21.58 -5.63
C GLY A 47 -6.73 20.66 -4.52
N THR A 48 -6.65 21.16 -3.28
CA THR A 48 -7.07 20.46 -2.07
C THR A 48 -8.59 20.38 -2.02
N LEU A 49 -9.10 19.20 -1.66
CA LEU A 49 -10.46 18.95 -1.22
C LEU A 49 -10.62 19.58 0.16
N ASP A 50 -11.50 20.58 0.28
CA ASP A 50 -11.78 21.24 1.56
C ASP A 50 -12.76 20.40 2.40
N GLU A 51 -13.57 19.56 1.74
CA GLU A 51 -14.47 18.59 2.38
C GLU A 51 -14.30 17.21 1.76
N THR A 52 -14.04 16.17 2.56
CA THR A 52 -13.78 14.81 2.05
C THR A 52 -14.97 14.17 1.30
N GLY A 53 -16.19 14.70 1.46
CA GLY A 53 -17.38 14.26 0.72
C GLY A 53 -17.30 14.53 -0.79
N GLU A 54 -16.51 15.53 -1.18
CA GLU A 54 -16.24 15.92 -2.56
C GLU A 54 -15.52 14.82 -3.37
N PHE A 55 -14.88 13.86 -2.70
CA PHE A 55 -14.18 12.75 -3.33
C PHE A 55 -15.12 11.72 -3.97
N GLU A 56 -16.23 11.39 -3.31
CA GLU A 56 -17.13 10.34 -3.81
C GLU A 56 -17.95 10.80 -5.03
N ASP A 57 -18.07 12.12 -5.21
CA ASP A 57 -18.71 12.74 -6.37
C ASP A 57 -17.70 13.08 -7.48
N LEU A 58 -16.39 12.84 -7.24
CA LEU A 58 -15.33 13.15 -8.20
C LEU A 58 -15.45 12.25 -9.44
N GLN A 59 -15.89 12.84 -10.54
CA GLN A 59 -15.87 12.18 -11.85
C GLN A 59 -14.52 12.43 -12.52
N VAL A 60 -13.63 11.44 -12.44
CA VAL A 60 -12.33 11.48 -13.12
C VAL A 60 -12.53 11.51 -14.63
N ASP A 61 -11.77 12.37 -15.31
CA ASP A 61 -11.79 12.47 -16.77
C ASP A 61 -11.55 11.08 -17.40
N PRO A 62 -12.50 10.55 -18.20
CA PRO A 62 -12.38 9.23 -18.80
C PRO A 62 -11.15 9.09 -19.70
N ASP A 63 -10.61 10.19 -20.22
CA ASP A 63 -9.41 10.17 -21.06
C ASP A 63 -8.15 9.80 -20.26
N LEU A 64 -8.15 9.94 -18.92
CA LEU A 64 -7.03 9.53 -18.05
C LEU A 64 -6.89 8.02 -17.92
N ARG A 65 -7.96 7.26 -18.19
CA ARG A 65 -7.97 5.78 -18.07
C ARG A 65 -7.48 5.30 -16.70
N ALA A 66 -7.90 5.98 -15.64
CA ALA A 66 -7.60 5.60 -14.27
C ALA A 66 -8.08 4.16 -13.99
N THR A 67 -7.20 3.34 -13.42
CA THR A 67 -7.53 1.98 -12.98
C THR A 67 -7.80 1.88 -11.49
N ASP A 68 -7.25 2.81 -10.71
CA ASP A 68 -7.41 2.90 -9.26
C ASP A 68 -7.28 4.36 -8.83
N LEU A 69 -7.86 4.73 -7.69
CA LEU A 69 -7.79 6.06 -7.10
C LEU A 69 -7.27 5.99 -5.66
N LEU A 70 -6.18 6.71 -5.42
CA LEU A 70 -5.55 6.87 -4.12
C LEU A 70 -5.93 8.24 -3.56
N HIS A 71 -6.47 8.28 -2.34
CA HIS A 71 -6.80 9.54 -1.67
C HIS A 71 -5.80 9.82 -0.53
N THR A 72 -5.33 11.05 -0.44
CA THR A 72 -4.36 11.48 0.57
C THR A 72 -4.45 12.97 0.90
N GLN A 73 -4.65 13.34 2.15
CA GLN A 73 -4.70 14.70 2.70
C GLN A 73 -5.50 15.70 1.86
N GLY A 74 -6.68 15.28 1.39
CA GLY A 74 -7.53 16.10 0.51
C GLY A 74 -7.03 16.16 -0.94
N ARG A 75 -6.27 15.18 -1.40
CA ARG A 75 -5.75 15.08 -2.76
C ARG A 75 -6.07 13.70 -3.33
N VAL A 76 -6.04 13.61 -4.65
CA VAL A 76 -6.36 12.38 -5.36
C VAL A 76 -5.27 12.07 -6.38
N LEU A 77 -4.76 10.84 -6.34
CA LEU A 77 -3.96 10.25 -7.41
C LEU A 77 -4.79 9.19 -8.12
N ALA A 78 -4.62 9.11 -9.42
CA ALA A 78 -5.04 8.01 -10.23
C ALA A 78 -3.83 7.16 -10.61
N SER A 79 -3.95 5.86 -10.40
CA SER A 79 -3.10 4.87 -11.08
C SER A 79 -3.51 4.83 -12.54
N VAL A 80 -2.56 5.07 -13.44
CA VAL A 80 -2.77 5.07 -14.89
C VAL A 80 -1.78 4.12 -15.55
N PRO A 81 -2.03 3.62 -16.77
CA PRO A 81 -1.10 2.75 -17.46
C PRO A 81 0.30 3.38 -17.53
N GLY A 82 1.28 2.71 -16.92
CA GLY A 82 2.68 3.16 -16.89
C GLY A 82 3.00 4.20 -15.81
N GLY A 83 2.09 4.55 -14.90
CA GLY A 83 2.44 5.46 -13.80
C GLY A 83 1.25 6.05 -13.05
N VAL A 84 1.34 7.35 -12.75
CA VAL A 84 0.31 8.06 -11.96
C VAL A 84 -0.01 9.43 -12.50
N ALA A 85 -1.22 9.88 -12.20
CA ALA A 85 -1.67 11.24 -12.42
C ALA A 85 -2.33 11.80 -11.17
N ALA A 86 -1.95 12.99 -10.71
CA ALA A 86 -2.76 13.71 -9.74
C ALA A 86 -3.98 14.32 -10.40
N ILE A 87 -5.11 14.25 -9.71
CA ILE A 87 -6.39 14.75 -10.17
C ILE A 87 -6.69 16.09 -9.51
N GLN A 88 -7.16 17.04 -10.31
CA GLN A 88 -7.64 18.32 -9.85
C GLN A 88 -9.13 18.23 -9.49
N HIS A 89 -9.48 18.63 -8.26
CA HIS A 89 -10.86 18.86 -7.85
C HIS A 89 -11.29 20.33 -8.12
N PRO A 90 -12.57 20.59 -8.46
CA PRO A 90 -13.67 19.64 -8.72
C PRO A 90 -13.70 19.04 -10.13
N GLU A 91 -12.82 19.49 -11.02
CA GLU A 91 -12.98 19.20 -12.45
C GLU A 91 -12.70 17.74 -12.84
N GLY A 92 -12.04 16.95 -11.97
CA GLY A 92 -11.65 15.57 -12.27
C GLY A 92 -10.55 15.45 -13.33
N THR A 93 -9.92 16.56 -13.69
CA THR A 93 -8.90 16.64 -14.76
C THR A 93 -7.49 16.42 -14.24
N GLN A 94 -6.54 16.16 -15.14
CA GLN A 94 -5.13 16.00 -14.76
C GLN A 94 -4.55 17.30 -14.21
N ARG A 95 -3.92 17.20 -13.05
CA ARG A 95 -3.13 18.27 -12.42
C ARG A 95 -1.64 18.16 -12.76
N TRP A 96 -1.10 16.95 -12.64
CA TRP A 96 0.26 16.58 -13.03
C TRP A 96 0.28 15.07 -13.30
N SER A 97 1.26 14.58 -14.04
CA SER A 97 1.42 13.15 -14.28
C SER A 97 2.87 12.73 -14.44
N TYR A 98 3.14 11.47 -14.13
CA TYR A 98 4.42 10.82 -14.33
C TYR A 98 4.18 9.41 -14.88
N GLN A 99 4.63 9.16 -16.11
CA GLN A 99 4.46 7.89 -16.81
C GLN A 99 5.78 7.38 -17.35
N VAL A 100 6.00 6.09 -17.20
CA VAL A 100 7.15 5.32 -17.67
C VAL A 100 6.65 4.38 -18.77
N ALA A 101 7.05 4.66 -20.00
CA ALA A 101 6.59 3.89 -21.15
C ALA A 101 7.07 2.42 -21.08
N ASP A 102 6.19 1.51 -21.50
CA ASP A 102 6.45 0.07 -21.62
C ASP A 102 6.91 -0.62 -20.31
N THR A 103 6.60 -0.03 -19.15
CA THR A 103 6.91 -0.59 -17.83
C THR A 103 5.72 -0.36 -16.89
N GLU A 104 5.48 -1.29 -15.98
CA GLU A 104 4.52 -1.11 -14.89
C GLU A 104 5.31 -0.70 -13.64
N PRO A 105 5.32 0.59 -13.27
CA PRO A 105 6.04 1.04 -12.08
C PRO A 105 5.26 0.67 -10.82
N ASP A 106 5.99 0.40 -9.75
CA ASP A 106 5.41 0.40 -8.41
C ASP A 106 5.25 1.85 -7.96
N VAL A 107 4.06 2.20 -7.49
CA VAL A 107 3.75 3.55 -7.04
C VAL A 107 3.16 3.53 -5.66
N GLY A 108 3.68 4.42 -4.82
CA GLY A 108 3.20 4.61 -3.47
C GLY A 108 3.17 6.07 -3.06
N VAL A 109 2.43 6.33 -2.00
CA VAL A 109 2.40 7.63 -1.34
C VAL A 109 2.97 7.47 0.05
N THR A 110 3.74 8.46 0.48
CA THR A 110 4.31 8.50 1.82
C THR A 110 3.20 8.48 2.87
N PRO A 111 3.42 7.94 4.08
CA PRO A 111 2.39 7.92 5.11
C PRO A 111 1.82 9.30 5.48
N GLN A 112 2.57 10.38 5.24
CA GLN A 112 2.14 11.77 5.44
C GLN A 112 1.46 12.38 4.21
N GLY A 113 1.33 11.67 3.09
CA GLY A 113 0.61 12.21 1.95
C GLY A 113 1.26 13.38 1.23
N ASP A 114 2.53 13.65 1.50
CA ASP A 114 3.27 14.81 1.01
C ASP A 114 4.11 14.51 -0.24
N ALA A 115 4.40 13.23 -0.50
CA ALA A 115 5.18 12.82 -1.64
C ALA A 115 4.68 11.51 -2.26
N VAL A 116 4.98 11.35 -3.55
CA VAL A 116 4.72 10.13 -4.33
C VAL A 116 6.05 9.48 -4.66
N VAL A 117 6.19 8.21 -4.31
CA VAL A 117 7.38 7.40 -4.58
C VAL A 117 7.06 6.46 -5.73
N ILE A 118 7.89 6.49 -6.77
CA ILE A 118 7.74 5.68 -7.97
C ILE A 118 9.02 4.87 -8.15
N THR A 119 8.90 3.54 -8.27
CA THR A 119 10.02 2.68 -8.61
C THR A 119 9.78 1.87 -9.87
N TYR A 120 10.81 1.75 -10.71
CA TYR A 120 10.72 0.96 -11.94
C TYR A 120 12.07 0.37 -12.35
N PRO A 121 12.07 -0.83 -12.97
CA PRO A 121 13.29 -1.45 -13.45
C PRO A 121 13.88 -0.67 -14.63
N VAL A 122 15.21 -0.50 -14.61
CA VAL A 122 15.98 0.08 -15.70
C VAL A 122 17.01 -0.94 -16.18
N PRO A 123 16.98 -1.35 -17.47
CA PRO A 123 17.93 -2.30 -18.01
C PRO A 123 19.33 -1.68 -18.07
N THR A 124 20.33 -2.41 -17.56
CA THR A 124 21.73 -1.99 -17.68
C THR A 124 22.44 -2.69 -18.83
N ARG A 125 23.59 -2.13 -19.23
CA ARG A 125 24.44 -2.68 -20.32
C ARG A 125 24.92 -4.11 -20.08
N TRP A 126 24.87 -4.60 -18.85
CA TRP A 126 25.33 -5.94 -18.48
C TRP A 126 24.19 -6.91 -18.19
N GLY A 127 22.95 -6.55 -18.53
CA GLY A 127 21.76 -7.40 -18.34
C GLY A 127 21.36 -7.56 -16.87
N ARG A 128 21.96 -6.82 -15.93
CA ARG A 128 21.48 -6.72 -14.56
C ARG A 128 20.49 -5.56 -14.49
N GLU A 129 19.24 -5.82 -14.14
CA GLU A 129 18.27 -4.76 -13.90
C GLU A 129 18.64 -3.99 -12.63
N ARG A 130 18.49 -2.67 -12.68
CA ARG A 130 18.64 -1.79 -11.52
C ARG A 130 17.30 -1.12 -11.28
N LEU A 131 16.97 -0.83 -10.04
CA LEU A 131 15.74 -0.12 -9.72
C LEU A 131 15.99 1.38 -9.78
N GLN A 132 15.20 2.12 -10.54
CA GLN A 132 15.16 3.58 -10.50
C GLN A 132 14.08 3.99 -9.51
N GLU A 133 14.45 4.78 -8.50
CA GLU A 133 13.53 5.45 -7.59
C GLU A 133 13.37 6.90 -8.00
N VAL A 134 12.14 7.41 -7.94
CA VAL A 134 11.79 8.81 -8.14
C VAL A 134 10.83 9.23 -7.05
N VAL A 135 11.11 10.36 -6.41
CA VAL A 135 10.21 10.97 -5.42
C VAL A 135 9.69 12.27 -6.01
N LEU A 136 8.37 12.40 -6.05
CA LEU A 136 7.66 13.57 -6.56
C LEU A 136 6.94 14.28 -5.42
N ASP A 137 6.92 15.60 -5.49
CA ASP A 137 6.07 16.44 -4.65
C ASP A 137 4.61 16.17 -5.01
N MET A 138 3.78 15.87 -4.00
CA MET A 138 2.39 15.48 -4.20
C MET A 138 1.53 16.61 -4.81
N ASP A 139 1.86 17.87 -4.52
CA ASP A 139 1.09 19.02 -4.98
C ASP A 139 1.44 19.44 -6.41
N THR A 140 2.68 19.25 -6.84
CA THR A 140 3.19 19.84 -8.08
C THR A 140 3.64 18.80 -9.10
N GLY A 141 3.90 17.57 -8.66
CA GLY A 141 4.59 16.57 -9.44
C GLY A 141 6.06 16.91 -9.67
N GLU A 142 6.62 17.95 -9.03
CA GLU A 142 8.04 18.28 -9.17
C GLU A 142 8.91 17.16 -8.59
N ARG A 143 10.01 16.88 -9.26
CA ARG A 143 10.94 15.83 -8.81
C ARG A 143 11.77 16.34 -7.64
N LEU A 144 11.53 15.78 -6.47
CA LEU A 144 12.27 16.04 -5.24
C LEU A 144 13.57 15.23 -5.22
N HIS A 145 13.49 13.95 -5.58
CA HIS A 145 14.62 13.02 -5.58
C HIS A 145 14.57 12.07 -6.78
N SER A 146 15.74 11.58 -7.19
CA SER A 146 15.84 10.50 -8.18
C SER A 146 17.19 9.81 -8.10
N GLU A 147 17.15 8.49 -7.96
CA GLU A 147 18.35 7.68 -7.80
C GLU A 147 18.22 6.32 -8.48
N LEU A 148 19.33 5.85 -9.05
CA LEU A 148 19.44 4.50 -9.58
C LEU A 148 20.08 3.60 -8.51
N LEU A 149 19.28 2.72 -7.92
CA LEU A 149 19.65 1.81 -6.83
C LEU A 149 20.47 0.62 -7.31
N ALA A 150 21.06 -0.13 -6.38
CA ALA A 150 21.84 -1.32 -6.71
C ALA A 150 20.96 -2.41 -7.36
N PRO A 151 21.53 -3.32 -8.16
CA PRO A 151 20.78 -4.48 -8.64
C PRO A 151 20.29 -5.34 -7.47
N GLY A 152 19.05 -5.82 -7.54
CA GLY A 152 18.45 -6.68 -6.52
C GLY A 152 17.78 -5.95 -5.36
N THR A 153 17.89 -4.62 -5.31
CA THR A 153 17.19 -3.80 -4.31
C THR A 153 15.70 -3.72 -4.60
N SER A 154 14.88 -3.93 -3.57
CA SER A 154 13.44 -3.66 -3.57
C SER A 154 13.13 -2.52 -2.60
N VAL A 155 12.17 -1.66 -2.96
CA VAL A 155 11.76 -0.50 -2.16
C VAL A 155 10.28 -0.65 -1.83
N ALA A 156 9.92 -0.53 -0.56
CA ALA A 156 8.54 -0.47 -0.13
C ALA A 156 8.02 0.98 -0.27
N VAL A 157 7.48 1.30 -1.45
CA VAL A 157 7.11 2.65 -1.89
C VAL A 157 6.09 3.38 -0.99
N ASN A 158 5.36 2.67 -0.14
CA ASN A 158 4.34 3.22 0.77
C ASN A 158 4.80 3.36 2.24
N LEU A 159 6.05 3.01 2.59
CA LEU A 159 6.49 2.96 4.00
C LEU A 159 7.44 4.09 4.39
N GLY A 160 8.06 4.77 3.43
CA GLY A 160 9.04 5.84 3.67
C GLY A 160 8.42 7.24 3.70
N HIS A 161 9.19 8.24 4.14
CA HIS A 161 8.83 9.65 4.03
C HIS A 161 9.33 10.25 2.71
N ALA A 162 9.39 11.57 2.55
CA ALA A 162 10.01 12.22 1.40
C ALA A 162 11.56 12.11 1.42
N ASP A 163 12.15 12.00 2.61
CA ASP A 163 13.59 11.92 2.88
C ASP A 163 14.08 10.53 3.27
N THR A 164 13.19 9.62 3.68
CA THR A 164 13.56 8.23 4.04
C THR A 164 12.90 7.19 3.15
N ARG A 165 13.60 6.09 2.87
CA ARG A 165 13.04 4.91 2.17
C ARG A 165 13.16 3.65 3.01
N VAL A 166 12.28 2.70 2.73
CA VAL A 166 12.36 1.35 3.30
C VAL A 166 12.79 0.38 2.21
N LEU A 167 13.92 -0.28 2.41
CA LEU A 167 14.44 -1.32 1.53
C LEU A 167 14.04 -2.70 2.08
N VAL A 168 13.65 -3.60 1.18
CA VAL A 168 13.28 -4.98 1.50
C VAL A 168 14.23 -5.91 0.74
N GLU A 169 15.29 -6.35 1.42
CA GLU A 169 16.31 -7.26 0.87
C GLU A 169 16.41 -8.52 1.77
N GLU A 170 17.62 -8.95 2.14
CA GLU A 170 17.81 -9.97 3.19
C GLU A 170 17.39 -9.44 4.57
N THR A 171 17.45 -8.12 4.75
CA THR A 171 16.96 -7.38 5.92
C THR A 171 15.99 -6.29 5.46
N ILE A 172 15.22 -5.76 6.40
CA ILE A 172 14.35 -4.60 6.19
C ILE A 172 15.05 -3.39 6.78
N GLN A 173 15.35 -2.40 5.96
CA GLN A 173 16.16 -1.25 6.36
C GLN A 173 15.42 0.05 6.10
N GLY A 174 15.39 0.94 7.09
CA GLY A 174 15.12 2.35 6.89
C GLY A 174 16.41 3.07 6.55
N GLN A 175 16.45 3.75 5.40
CA GLN A 175 17.61 4.53 4.96
C GLN A 175 17.23 5.98 4.71
N ASP A 176 18.15 6.88 5.03
CA ASP A 176 18.13 8.26 4.56
C ASP A 176 18.42 8.29 3.04
N ARG A 177 17.55 8.93 2.26
CA ARG A 177 17.66 8.93 0.78
C ARG A 177 18.82 9.77 0.27
N GLU A 178 19.23 10.82 0.99
CA GLU A 178 20.30 11.72 0.52
C GLU A 178 21.69 11.12 0.77
N SER A 179 21.94 10.64 1.98
CA SER A 179 23.22 10.11 2.43
C SER A 179 23.39 8.61 2.17
N GLY A 180 22.28 7.87 2.05
CA GLY A 180 22.28 6.41 2.03
C GLY A 180 22.62 5.78 3.38
N GLU A 181 22.59 6.55 4.47
CA GLU A 181 22.84 6.05 5.82
C GLU A 181 21.67 5.17 6.29
N THR A 182 21.98 3.97 6.77
CA THR A 182 21.02 3.10 7.45
C THR A 182 20.64 3.70 8.80
N LEU A 183 19.39 4.09 8.94
CA LEU A 183 18.82 4.66 10.17
C LEU A 183 18.39 3.57 11.13
N TRP A 184 17.81 2.49 10.61
CA TRP A 184 17.40 1.30 11.35
C TRP A 184 17.42 0.07 10.44
N GLU A 185 17.57 -1.11 11.03
CA GLU A 185 17.63 -2.39 10.34
C GLU A 185 16.95 -3.48 11.18
N ILE A 186 16.16 -4.32 10.52
CA ILE A 186 15.48 -5.46 11.10
C ILE A 186 15.82 -6.70 10.27
N ASP A 187 16.25 -7.76 10.94
CA ASP A 187 16.41 -9.08 10.33
C ASP A 187 15.14 -9.91 10.57
N PRO A 188 14.31 -10.15 9.53
CA PRO A 188 13.07 -10.90 9.69
C PRO A 188 13.31 -12.37 10.06
N HIS A 189 14.52 -12.93 9.82
CA HIS A 189 14.87 -14.29 10.23
C HIS A 189 14.93 -14.44 11.76
N SER A 190 15.07 -13.33 12.49
CA SER A 190 15.08 -13.34 13.96
C SER A 190 13.74 -13.76 14.59
N TRP A 191 12.64 -13.73 13.82
CA TRP A 191 11.33 -14.24 14.24
C TRP A 191 11.12 -15.73 13.96
N CYS A 192 12.01 -16.39 13.21
CA CYS A 192 11.92 -17.82 13.01
C CYS A 192 12.63 -18.59 14.13
N VAL A 193 12.21 -19.83 14.42
CA VAL A 193 12.82 -20.72 15.45
C VAL A 193 14.34 -20.63 15.52
N ASP A 194 14.98 -20.68 14.35
CA ASP A 194 16.41 -20.49 14.18
C ASP A 194 16.65 -19.35 13.19
N ALA A 195 17.60 -18.46 13.47
CA ALA A 195 17.97 -17.34 12.58
C ALA A 195 18.55 -17.78 11.21
N GLN A 196 18.64 -19.08 10.95
CA GLN A 196 19.03 -19.65 9.65
C GLN A 196 17.83 -20.19 8.86
N THR A 197 16.66 -20.26 9.49
CA THR A 197 15.42 -20.67 8.85
C THR A 197 15.01 -19.60 7.84
N PRO A 198 14.89 -19.92 6.55
CA PRO A 198 14.50 -18.95 5.54
C PRO A 198 13.14 -18.33 5.85
N VAL A 199 13.01 -17.03 5.61
CA VAL A 199 11.70 -16.39 5.53
C VAL A 199 11.05 -16.82 4.22
N ARG A 200 9.90 -17.50 4.34
CA ARG A 200 9.15 -18.01 3.20
C ARG A 200 8.44 -16.89 2.45
N ASP A 201 7.80 -16.01 3.20
CA ASP A 201 7.05 -14.89 2.68
C ASP A 201 6.95 -13.76 3.71
N LEU A 202 6.76 -12.54 3.23
CA LEU A 202 6.61 -11.37 4.09
C LEU A 202 5.69 -10.33 3.45
N SER A 203 5.05 -9.52 4.29
CA SER A 203 4.17 -8.43 3.86
C SER A 203 4.36 -7.23 4.79
N LEU A 204 4.37 -6.02 4.22
CA LEU A 204 4.54 -4.78 4.98
C LEU A 204 3.51 -3.74 4.60
N VAL A 205 3.06 -2.97 5.58
CA VAL A 205 2.22 -1.77 5.41
C VAL A 205 2.58 -0.74 6.49
N ALA A 206 2.33 0.54 6.26
CA ALA A 206 2.54 1.59 7.26
C ALA A 206 1.25 2.35 7.53
N ASP A 207 1.16 2.90 8.74
CA ASP A 207 0.13 3.86 9.15
C ASP A 207 0.81 5.03 9.87
N GLY A 208 1.02 6.13 9.14
CA GLY A 208 1.68 7.35 9.64
C GLY A 208 3.04 7.10 10.30
N ASP A 209 3.01 6.78 11.60
CA ASP A 209 4.15 6.65 12.51
C ASP A 209 4.62 5.20 12.73
N GLN A 210 3.86 4.19 12.28
CA GLN A 210 4.20 2.77 12.50
C GLN A 210 4.32 2.00 11.19
N THR A 211 5.21 1.01 11.16
CA THR A 211 5.29 0.00 10.11
C THR A 211 4.82 -1.34 10.68
N TYR A 212 3.94 -2.02 9.98
CA TYR A 212 3.47 -3.36 10.31
C TYR A 212 4.13 -4.36 9.37
N LEU A 213 4.64 -5.44 9.94
CA LEU A 213 5.36 -6.48 9.23
C LEU A 213 4.76 -7.83 9.59
N SER A 214 4.37 -8.57 8.57
CA SER A 214 3.99 -9.96 8.64
C SER A 214 5.12 -10.82 8.09
N VAL A 215 5.56 -11.81 8.85
CA VAL A 215 6.62 -12.75 8.49
C VAL A 215 6.08 -14.17 8.58
N VAL A 216 6.33 -14.97 7.54
CA VAL A 216 6.05 -16.41 7.52
C VAL A 216 7.37 -17.16 7.36
N CYS A 217 7.68 -18.04 8.30
CA CYS A 217 8.91 -18.83 8.30
C CYS A 217 8.74 -20.15 7.53
N ASP A 218 9.84 -20.66 6.96
CA ASP A 218 9.88 -22.01 6.39
C ASP A 218 10.07 -23.06 7.51
N ASP A 219 9.08 -23.93 7.76
CA ASP A 219 9.15 -25.14 8.61
C ASP A 219 9.89 -24.96 9.98
N PRO A 220 9.18 -24.81 11.11
CA PRO A 220 7.73 -24.97 11.26
C PRO A 220 6.92 -23.82 10.62
N ASP A 221 5.63 -24.06 10.39
CA ASP A 221 4.66 -23.03 9.92
C ASP A 221 4.41 -21.98 11.03
N GLU A 222 5.46 -21.26 11.42
CA GLU A 222 5.44 -20.12 12.33
C GLU A 222 5.23 -18.83 11.54
N ALA A 223 4.35 -17.97 12.05
CA ALA A 223 4.09 -16.69 11.44
C ALA A 223 3.83 -15.62 12.50
N HIS A 224 4.39 -14.44 12.25
CA HIS A 224 4.45 -13.32 13.20
C HIS A 224 3.96 -12.06 12.53
N LEU A 225 3.07 -11.33 13.20
CA LEU A 225 2.68 -9.97 12.86
C LEU A 225 3.25 -9.04 13.93
N ALA A 226 4.04 -8.06 13.53
CA ALA A 226 4.66 -7.10 14.44
C ALA A 226 4.36 -5.66 14.02
N ALA A 227 4.23 -4.78 15.01
CA ALA A 227 4.30 -3.35 14.80
C ALA A 227 5.69 -2.83 15.18
N LEU A 228 6.22 -1.96 14.31
CA LEU A 228 7.57 -1.46 14.35
C LEU A 228 7.54 0.07 14.44
N SER A 229 8.42 0.60 15.30
CA SER A 229 8.77 2.02 15.35
C SER A 229 10.29 2.13 15.19
N GLY A 230 10.75 2.30 13.95
CA GLY A 230 12.15 2.15 13.61
C GLY A 230 12.64 0.71 13.81
N ASP A 231 13.69 0.52 14.61
CA ASP A 231 14.24 -0.79 14.98
C ASP A 231 13.53 -1.46 16.17
N ARG A 232 12.53 -0.80 16.76
CA ARG A 232 11.84 -1.28 17.96
C ARG A 232 10.54 -1.99 17.61
N VAL A 233 10.39 -3.22 18.10
CA VAL A 233 9.12 -3.95 18.13
C VAL A 233 8.24 -3.38 19.25
N GLU A 234 7.10 -2.80 18.90
CA GLU A 234 6.12 -2.27 19.86
C GLU A 234 5.25 -3.38 20.44
N TRP A 235 4.80 -4.28 19.56
CA TRP A 235 4.04 -5.48 19.90
C TRP A 235 4.21 -6.53 18.82
N GLU A 236 3.90 -7.76 19.18
CA GLU A 236 3.98 -8.93 18.31
C GLU A 236 2.79 -9.85 18.58
N LEU A 237 2.29 -10.47 17.52
CA LEU A 237 1.21 -11.44 17.51
C LEU A 237 1.63 -12.66 16.67
N GLU A 238 1.58 -13.84 17.26
CA GLU A 238 1.71 -15.10 16.53
C GLU A 238 0.39 -15.46 15.84
N PHE A 239 0.48 -16.00 14.62
CA PHE A 239 -0.69 -16.48 13.87
C PHE A 239 -0.36 -17.71 13.01
N THR A 240 -1.38 -18.34 12.44
CA THR A 240 -1.22 -19.43 11.47
C THR A 240 -1.43 -18.86 10.06
N ALA A 241 -0.43 -18.96 9.20
CA ALA A 241 -0.51 -18.47 7.83
C ALA A 241 -1.37 -19.37 6.94
N ALA A 242 -2.20 -18.77 6.09
CA ALA A 242 -2.93 -19.51 5.06
C ALA A 242 -1.99 -19.92 3.93
N ASN A 243 -1.89 -21.24 3.70
CA ASN A 243 -1.05 -21.83 2.65
C ASN A 243 0.43 -21.39 2.70
N GLY A 244 0.92 -20.97 3.87
CA GLY A 244 2.26 -20.43 4.08
C GLY A 244 2.57 -19.17 3.26
N THR A 245 1.57 -18.30 3.11
CA THR A 245 1.69 -16.97 2.51
C THR A 245 1.44 -15.93 3.61
N ALA A 246 2.18 -14.83 3.61
CA ALA A 246 1.95 -13.73 4.53
C ALA A 246 0.57 -13.10 4.25
N PRO A 247 -0.28 -12.86 5.27
CA PRO A 247 -1.57 -12.21 5.08
C PRO A 247 -1.45 -10.84 4.42
N GLU A 248 -2.47 -10.47 3.65
CA GLU A 248 -2.65 -9.09 3.20
C GLU A 248 -2.89 -8.21 4.43
N LEU A 249 -2.14 -7.11 4.54
CA LEU A 249 -2.23 -6.17 5.65
C LEU A 249 -2.99 -4.92 5.21
N LEU A 250 -4.19 -4.73 5.74
CA LEU A 250 -5.08 -3.63 5.40
C LEU A 250 -5.27 -2.71 6.60
N VAL A 251 -4.64 -1.54 6.60
CA VAL A 251 -4.80 -0.55 7.68
C VAL A 251 -6.02 0.34 7.41
N ILE A 252 -6.93 0.40 8.38
CA ILE A 252 -8.01 1.37 8.49
C ILE A 252 -7.43 2.65 9.11
N GLY A 253 -6.96 3.54 8.25
CA GLY A 253 -6.45 4.86 8.61
C GLY A 253 -7.13 5.97 7.81
N ASP A 254 -6.70 7.21 8.02
CA ASP A 254 -7.31 8.37 7.35
C ASP A 254 -7.08 8.36 5.83
N GLU A 255 -6.09 7.63 5.31
CA GLU A 255 -5.63 7.69 3.92
C GLU A 255 -5.12 6.30 3.60
N LEU A 256 -5.61 5.59 2.59
CA LEU A 256 -4.91 5.60 1.31
C LEU A 256 -5.75 5.00 0.17
N ARG A 257 -6.86 4.30 0.41
CA ARG A 257 -7.71 3.75 -0.67
C ARG A 257 -9.17 3.89 -0.30
N ARG A 258 -9.87 4.85 -0.92
CA ARG A 258 -11.28 5.12 -0.62
C ARG A 258 -12.17 4.83 -1.84
N GLY A 259 -13.29 4.17 -1.54
CA GLY A 259 -14.24 3.56 -2.48
C GLY A 259 -14.80 2.31 -1.77
N ILE A 260 -16.11 2.06 -1.84
CA ILE A 260 -16.73 0.94 -1.08
C ILE A 260 -16.10 -0.41 -1.47
N ASP A 261 -15.58 -0.51 -2.70
CA ASP A 261 -14.94 -1.72 -3.22
C ASP A 261 -13.47 -1.86 -2.78
N HIS A 262 -12.91 -0.83 -2.12
CA HIS A 262 -11.53 -0.82 -1.61
C HIS A 262 -11.45 -0.57 -0.10
N ASP A 263 -12.55 -0.17 0.56
CA ASP A 263 -12.67 -0.08 2.01
C ASP A 263 -12.50 -1.49 2.63
N PRO A 264 -11.42 -1.74 3.41
CA PRO A 264 -11.15 -3.04 4.00
C PRO A 264 -12.31 -3.60 4.84
N VAL A 265 -13.01 -2.72 5.56
CA VAL A 265 -14.13 -3.10 6.42
C VAL A 265 -15.35 -3.42 5.58
N ALA A 266 -15.65 -2.60 4.56
CA ALA A 266 -16.77 -2.87 3.67
C ALA A 266 -16.61 -4.22 2.95
N ARG A 267 -15.40 -4.51 2.45
CA ARG A 267 -15.05 -5.79 1.80
C ARG A 267 -15.18 -6.97 2.77
N ALA A 268 -14.69 -6.82 4.00
CA ALA A 268 -14.82 -7.84 5.05
C ALA A 268 -16.30 -8.12 5.39
N VAL A 269 -17.11 -7.08 5.61
CA VAL A 269 -18.55 -7.20 5.91
C VAL A 269 -19.31 -7.85 4.75
N LYS A 270 -18.98 -7.48 3.50
CA LYS A 270 -19.56 -8.08 2.27
C LYS A 270 -19.15 -9.53 2.05
N GLY A 271 -18.08 -10.00 2.70
CA GLY A 271 -17.60 -11.38 2.57
C GLY A 271 -16.52 -11.62 1.53
N ASP A 272 -15.87 -10.57 1.01
CA ASP A 272 -14.80 -10.69 0.00
C ASP A 272 -13.65 -11.58 0.49
N PHE A 273 -13.42 -11.62 1.80
CA PHE A 273 -12.37 -12.42 2.46
C PHE A 273 -12.89 -13.72 3.10
N GLY A 274 -14.18 -14.04 2.93
CA GLY A 274 -14.83 -15.13 3.66
C GLY A 274 -14.59 -15.04 5.17
N THR A 275 -14.26 -16.17 5.81
CA THR A 275 -13.95 -16.24 7.25
C THR A 275 -12.45 -16.12 7.54
N ALA A 276 -11.58 -16.08 6.53
CA ALA A 276 -10.13 -16.12 6.66
C ALA A 276 -9.52 -14.72 6.94
N HIS A 277 -10.24 -13.88 7.67
CA HIS A 277 -9.78 -12.54 8.04
C HIS A 277 -9.86 -12.32 9.56
N ARG A 278 -9.03 -11.40 10.07
CA ARG A 278 -9.05 -10.96 11.46
C ARG A 278 -8.91 -9.46 11.57
N TYR A 279 -9.61 -8.89 12.56
CA TYR A 279 -9.44 -7.51 12.95
C TYR A 279 -8.36 -7.39 14.03
N VAL A 280 -7.46 -6.42 13.90
CA VAL A 280 -6.36 -6.20 14.87
C VAL A 280 -6.36 -4.75 15.36
N GLU A 281 -6.32 -4.56 16.67
CA GLU A 281 -6.14 -3.25 17.30
C GLU A 281 -4.67 -2.81 17.18
N LEU A 282 -4.43 -1.70 16.48
CA LEU A 282 -3.08 -1.18 16.20
C LEU A 282 -2.25 -0.85 17.45
N ARG A 283 -2.89 -0.51 18.57
CA ARG A 283 -2.19 -0.06 19.76
C ARG A 283 -1.51 -1.19 20.54
N HIS A 284 -2.08 -2.40 20.49
CA HIS A 284 -1.65 -3.50 21.35
C HIS A 284 -1.49 -4.83 20.61
N GLY A 285 -1.77 -4.89 19.30
CA GLY A 285 -1.69 -6.13 18.52
C GLY A 285 -2.72 -7.18 18.91
N ARG A 286 -3.85 -6.75 19.48
CA ARG A 286 -4.89 -7.67 19.96
C ARG A 286 -5.97 -7.86 18.91
N SER A 287 -6.53 -9.06 18.84
CA SER A 287 -7.74 -9.29 18.06
C SER A 287 -8.84 -8.33 18.53
N ALA A 288 -9.41 -7.58 17.59
CA ALA A 288 -10.45 -6.60 17.82
C ALA A 288 -11.76 -7.14 17.26
N PHE A 289 -12.44 -8.04 17.97
CA PHE A 289 -13.75 -8.53 17.54
C PHE A 289 -14.81 -7.44 17.79
N PRO A 290 -15.42 -6.85 16.74
CA PRO A 290 -16.43 -5.82 16.91
C PRO A 290 -17.68 -6.44 17.55
N PRO A 291 -18.18 -5.94 18.70
CA PRO A 291 -19.33 -6.51 19.39
C PRO A 291 -20.59 -6.60 18.52
N GLU A 292 -20.71 -5.72 17.54
CA GLU A 292 -21.81 -5.70 16.58
C GLU A 292 -21.92 -7.00 15.79
N LEU A 293 -20.81 -7.72 15.56
CA LEU A 293 -20.80 -8.99 14.83
C LEU A 293 -21.19 -10.19 15.71
N GLU A 294 -21.32 -10.03 17.02
CA GLU A 294 -21.73 -11.10 17.96
C GLU A 294 -23.21 -11.46 17.83
N SER A 295 -24.04 -10.57 17.26
CA SER A 295 -25.47 -10.82 17.10
C SER A 295 -25.72 -12.01 16.17
N SER A 296 -26.50 -12.98 16.63
CA SER A 296 -26.94 -14.10 15.80
C SER A 296 -27.91 -13.67 14.69
N ALA A 297 -28.59 -12.53 14.85
CA ALA A 297 -29.50 -12.02 13.83
C ALA A 297 -28.78 -11.50 12.58
N LEU A 298 -27.48 -11.19 12.71
CA LEU A 298 -26.65 -10.70 11.61
C LEU A 298 -25.88 -11.83 10.91
N GLU A 299 -25.90 -13.07 11.43
CA GLU A 299 -25.19 -14.22 10.85
C GLU A 299 -25.58 -14.51 9.40
N GLU A 300 -26.82 -14.23 9.01
CA GLU A 300 -27.30 -14.45 7.64
C GLU A 300 -26.86 -13.36 6.66
N TYR A 301 -26.38 -12.21 7.18
CA TYR A 301 -26.17 -11.00 6.39
C TYR A 301 -24.76 -10.42 6.45
N VAL A 302 -23.94 -10.88 7.40
CA VAL A 302 -22.56 -10.43 7.60
C VAL A 302 -21.65 -11.64 7.80
N HIS A 303 -20.52 -11.64 7.09
CA HIS A 303 -19.49 -12.65 7.29
C HIS A 303 -18.72 -12.40 8.59
N ARG A 304 -18.65 -13.41 9.45
CA ARG A 304 -17.88 -13.33 10.69
C ARG A 304 -16.40 -13.59 10.45
N PRO A 305 -15.50 -12.82 11.09
CA PRO A 305 -14.06 -13.10 11.09
C PRO A 305 -13.76 -14.41 11.84
N SER A 306 -12.56 -14.95 11.63
CA SER A 306 -12.08 -16.09 12.42
C SER A 306 -11.79 -15.67 13.86
N GLU A 307 -12.50 -16.27 14.81
CA GLU A 307 -12.27 -16.07 16.25
C GLU A 307 -11.23 -17.03 16.83
N VAL A 308 -10.89 -18.10 16.10
CA VAL A 308 -10.04 -19.18 16.58
C VAL A 308 -8.58 -18.86 16.25
N PRO A 309 -7.69 -18.58 17.23
CA PRO A 309 -6.32 -18.14 16.94
C PRO A 309 -5.51 -19.08 16.04
N SER A 310 -5.78 -20.38 16.10
CA SER A 310 -5.11 -21.42 15.31
C SER A 310 -5.66 -21.61 13.89
N GLU A 311 -6.73 -20.92 13.52
CA GLU A 311 -7.21 -20.96 12.14
C GLU A 311 -6.30 -20.14 11.22
N PRO A 312 -6.07 -20.59 9.98
CA PRO A 312 -5.27 -19.84 9.03
C PRO A 312 -5.89 -18.49 8.70
N VAL A 313 -5.05 -17.45 8.62
CA VAL A 313 -5.44 -16.08 8.26
C VAL A 313 -4.90 -15.74 6.88
N GLU A 314 -5.74 -15.14 6.04
CA GLU A 314 -5.39 -14.60 4.71
C GLU A 314 -5.32 -13.07 4.72
N VAL A 315 -6.09 -12.41 5.59
CA VAL A 315 -6.16 -10.93 5.65
C VAL A 315 -6.21 -10.44 7.10
N PHE A 316 -5.38 -9.44 7.42
CA PHE A 316 -5.51 -8.64 8.62
C PHE A 316 -6.09 -7.27 8.29
N VAL A 317 -7.21 -6.93 8.93
CA VAL A 317 -7.82 -5.60 8.88
C VAL A 317 -7.48 -4.88 10.18
N MET A 318 -6.67 -3.83 10.12
CA MET A 318 -6.00 -3.28 11.29
C MET A 318 -6.39 -1.83 11.52
N GLY A 319 -6.79 -1.43 12.72
CA GLY A 319 -7.17 -0.05 13.02
C GLY A 319 -7.19 0.24 14.52
N SER A 320 -7.40 1.49 14.91
CA SER A 320 -7.75 1.76 16.32
C SER A 320 -9.11 1.13 16.64
N LEU A 321 -9.31 0.66 17.88
CA LEU A 321 -10.52 -0.07 18.23
C LEU A 321 -11.79 0.72 17.90
N ASP A 322 -11.85 1.99 18.30
CA ASP A 322 -13.01 2.86 18.02
C ASP A 322 -13.24 3.06 16.52
N VAL A 323 -12.17 3.11 15.72
CA VAL A 323 -12.27 3.24 14.26
C VAL A 323 -12.81 1.94 13.65
N VAL A 324 -12.26 0.79 14.02
CA VAL A 324 -12.72 -0.52 13.54
C VAL A 324 -14.19 -0.73 13.89
N GLU A 325 -14.58 -0.55 15.16
CA GLU A 325 -15.95 -0.73 15.61
C GLU A 325 -16.93 0.22 14.89
N SER A 326 -16.56 1.50 14.75
CA SER A 326 -17.42 2.48 14.08
C SER A 326 -17.59 2.17 12.59
N HIS A 327 -16.51 1.76 11.91
CA HIS A 327 -16.56 1.35 10.50
C HIS A 327 -17.39 0.07 10.32
N VAL A 328 -17.18 -0.94 11.16
CA VAL A 328 -17.93 -2.21 11.06
C VAL A 328 -19.41 -1.95 11.26
N LEU A 329 -19.79 -1.22 12.33
CA LEU A 329 -21.17 -0.86 12.61
C LEU A 329 -21.84 -0.16 11.42
N HIS A 330 -21.17 0.85 10.86
CA HIS A 330 -21.68 1.59 9.71
C HIS A 330 -21.81 0.72 8.46
N GLN A 331 -20.77 -0.04 8.11
CA GLN A 331 -20.80 -0.89 6.91
C GLN A 331 -21.82 -2.02 7.03
N THR A 332 -22.05 -2.54 8.24
CA THR A 332 -23.12 -3.50 8.51
C THR A 332 -24.49 -2.88 8.28
N VAL A 333 -24.79 -1.70 8.85
CA VAL A 333 -26.08 -1.00 8.61
C VAL A 333 -26.27 -0.71 7.14
N ARG A 334 -25.23 -0.22 6.46
CA ARG A 334 -25.26 0.02 5.01
C ARG A 334 -25.59 -1.24 4.24
N SER A 335 -24.94 -2.36 4.55
CA SER A 335 -25.24 -3.66 3.95
C SER A 335 -26.70 -4.09 4.17
N GLN A 336 -27.26 -3.84 5.36
CA GLN A 336 -28.68 -4.15 5.63
C GLN A 336 -29.65 -3.28 4.85
N LEU A 337 -29.34 -2.00 4.63
CA LEU A 337 -30.12 -1.12 3.76
C LEU A 337 -30.07 -1.60 2.30
N ASP A 338 -28.87 -1.94 1.80
CA ASP A 338 -28.67 -2.43 0.43
C ASP A 338 -29.43 -3.76 0.21
N GLN A 339 -29.50 -4.62 1.24
CA GLN A 339 -30.25 -5.87 1.23
C GLN A 339 -31.75 -5.71 1.50
N GLN A 340 -32.23 -4.49 1.73
CA GLN A 340 -33.63 -4.17 2.07
C GLN A 340 -34.14 -4.86 3.35
N VAL A 341 -33.23 -5.25 4.25
CA VAL A 341 -33.57 -5.75 5.59
C VAL A 341 -33.93 -4.58 6.48
N LEU A 342 -33.16 -3.50 6.40
CA LEU A 342 -33.50 -2.20 6.96
C LEU A 342 -34.08 -1.30 5.87
N SER A 343 -35.00 -0.43 6.29
CA SER A 343 -35.44 0.72 5.52
C SER A 343 -34.88 2.01 6.12
N ARG A 344 -34.95 3.09 5.35
CA ARG A 344 -34.54 4.41 5.82
C ARG A 344 -35.32 4.84 7.06
N GLU A 345 -36.61 4.49 7.12
CA GLU A 345 -37.51 4.83 8.21
C GLU A 345 -37.14 4.15 9.54
N ASP A 346 -36.34 3.09 9.49
CA ASP A 346 -35.83 2.39 10.66
C ASP A 346 -34.62 3.12 11.30
N LEU A 347 -34.08 4.13 10.60
CA LEU A 347 -32.91 4.89 11.03
C LEU A 347 -33.30 6.30 11.51
N SER A 348 -32.61 6.78 12.54
CA SER A 348 -32.75 8.16 13.00
C SER A 348 -32.36 9.14 11.89
N SER A 349 -33.14 10.22 11.71
CA SER A 349 -32.84 11.27 10.73
C SER A 349 -31.47 11.93 10.95
N ASP A 350 -30.97 11.91 12.19
CA ASP A 350 -29.66 12.47 12.55
C ASP A 350 -28.49 11.67 11.97
N LEU A 351 -28.75 10.45 11.48
CA LEU A 351 -27.78 9.62 10.76
C LEU A 351 -27.66 10.00 9.28
N PHE A 352 -28.41 11.00 8.80
CA PHE A 352 -28.39 11.39 7.41
C PHE A 352 -27.87 12.81 7.20
N VAL A 353 -27.16 12.98 6.08
CA VAL A 353 -26.80 14.28 5.53
C VAL A 353 -27.72 14.54 4.34
N THR A 354 -28.45 15.65 4.38
CA THR A 354 -29.30 16.07 3.27
C THR A 354 -28.45 16.61 2.13
N GLY A 355 -28.43 15.87 1.02
CA GLY A 355 -27.82 16.28 -0.24
C GLY A 355 -28.84 16.87 -1.22
N ASP A 356 -28.35 17.36 -2.35
CA ASP A 356 -29.18 18.01 -3.38
C ASP A 356 -30.10 17.03 -4.12
N ASP A 357 -29.71 15.76 -4.25
CA ASP A 357 -30.48 14.72 -4.95
C ASP A 357 -31.12 13.70 -4.00
N GLU A 358 -30.39 13.20 -2.99
CA GLU A 358 -30.92 12.31 -1.96
C GLU A 358 -30.18 12.51 -0.62
N ASP A 359 -30.89 12.20 0.47
CA ASP A 359 -30.30 12.17 1.81
C ASP A 359 -29.41 10.90 1.97
N ARG A 360 -28.11 11.08 2.23
CA ARG A 360 -27.15 9.98 2.40
C ARG A 360 -26.88 9.64 3.87
N LEU A 361 -26.53 8.40 4.19
CA LEU A 361 -26.06 8.01 5.53
C LEU A 361 -24.75 8.76 5.88
N LEU A 362 -24.53 9.06 7.16
CA LEU A 362 -23.28 9.62 7.69
C LEU A 362 -22.11 8.71 7.32
N ARG A 363 -21.01 9.27 6.85
CA ARG A 363 -19.81 8.52 6.43
C ARG A 363 -18.65 8.80 7.38
N PRO A 364 -17.57 7.98 7.40
CA PRO A 364 -16.42 8.16 8.30
C PRO A 364 -15.82 9.58 8.33
N HIS A 365 -15.92 10.31 7.22
CA HIS A 365 -15.43 11.69 7.10
C HIS A 365 -16.36 12.76 7.67
N ASP A 366 -17.60 12.44 8.01
CA ASP A 366 -18.47 13.33 8.78
C ASP A 366 -18.03 13.31 10.27
N THR A 367 -16.72 13.42 10.53
CA THR A 367 -16.00 12.90 11.72
C THR A 367 -16.67 13.26 13.03
N LEU A 368 -17.09 14.53 13.18
CA LEU A 368 -17.75 15.05 14.38
C LEU A 368 -19.11 14.40 14.65
N ARG A 369 -19.85 14.02 13.61
CA ARG A 369 -21.16 13.36 13.71
C ARG A 369 -21.00 11.84 13.66
N TYR A 370 -20.18 11.33 12.76
CA TYR A 370 -19.96 9.90 12.53
C TYR A 370 -19.37 9.19 13.75
N TYR A 371 -18.31 9.73 14.33
CA TYR A 371 -17.69 9.18 15.54
C TYR A 371 -18.37 9.68 16.82
N SER A 372 -19.52 10.35 16.72
CA SER A 372 -20.27 10.73 17.92
C SER A 372 -20.88 9.49 18.57
N ASP A 373 -20.90 9.48 19.90
CA ASP A 373 -21.59 8.43 20.67
C ASP A 373 -23.05 8.29 20.21
N LEU A 374 -23.70 9.40 19.86
CA LEU A 374 -25.09 9.41 19.39
C LEU A 374 -25.26 8.67 18.06
N ALA A 375 -24.37 8.86 17.09
CA ALA A 375 -24.43 8.12 15.82
C ALA A 375 -24.20 6.62 16.05
N ARG A 376 -23.20 6.26 16.87
CA ARG A 376 -22.95 4.85 17.23
C ARG A 376 -24.15 4.22 17.94
N ILE A 377 -24.79 4.92 18.87
CA ILE A 377 -26.00 4.46 19.56
C ILE A 377 -27.13 4.23 18.56
N ASN A 378 -27.43 5.22 17.71
CA ASN A 378 -28.53 5.12 16.75
C ASN A 378 -28.31 3.99 15.73
N LEU A 379 -27.09 3.79 15.23
CA LEU A 379 -26.76 2.68 14.33
C LEU A 379 -26.92 1.33 15.03
N ARG A 380 -26.49 1.21 16.29
CA ARG A 380 -26.62 -0.03 17.07
C ARG A 380 -28.09 -0.35 17.36
N GLU A 381 -28.88 0.64 17.77
CA GLU A 381 -30.33 0.49 18.01
C GLU A 381 -31.07 0.00 16.75
N ALA A 382 -30.64 0.43 15.56
CA ALA A 382 -31.21 -0.04 14.30
C ALA A 382 -30.93 -1.53 14.05
N LEU A 383 -29.70 -1.99 14.32
CA LEU A 383 -29.35 -3.41 14.20
C LEU A 383 -30.08 -4.27 15.24
N GLU A 384 -30.19 -3.80 16.49
CA GLU A 384 -30.98 -4.46 17.54
C GLU A 384 -32.49 -4.49 17.20
N GLY A 385 -32.96 -3.58 16.33
CA GLY A 385 -34.32 -3.58 15.81
C GLY A 385 -34.62 -4.79 14.92
N ILE A 386 -33.63 -5.31 14.20
CA ILE A 386 -33.75 -6.50 13.35
C ILE A 386 -33.99 -7.77 14.20
N GLU A 387 -33.53 -7.78 15.45
CA GLU A 387 -33.65 -8.93 16.36
C GLU A 387 -35.07 -9.16 16.91
N ARG A 388 -35.98 -8.18 16.75
CA ARG A 388 -37.33 -8.18 17.34
C ARG A 388 -38.42 -8.48 16.31
#